data_AF-A0A357LVW4-F1
#
_entry.id   AF-A0A357LVW4-F1
#
_cell.length_a   1.000
_cell.length_b   1.000
_cell.length_c   1.000
_cell.angle_alpha   90.00
_cell.angle_beta   90.00
_cell.angle_gamma   90.00
#
_symmetry.space_group_name_H-M   'P 1'
#
loop_
_entity.id
_entity.type
_entity.pdbx_description
1 polymer ?
#
loop_
_entity_poly.entity_id
_entity_poly.type
_entity_poly.pdbx_seq_one_letter_code
_entity_poly.pdbx_strand_id
1 'polypeptide(L)'
;MKSLIIAAAMSLSLFSGQVLAHADHGPITQGGAMEVAARAVQKMTVRDFGYSTGQLDAGWKNIDGKQVSLKESGPGFYVVEITKAGSDEKVYVKVLDNGAVAEVSHTYPF
;
A
#
# COMPACT_ATOMS: atom_id res chain seq x y z
N MET A 1 -11.94 45.27 22.29
CA MET A 1 -10.69 44.94 21.57
C MET A 1 -10.34 43.45 21.68
N LYS A 2 -10.31 42.86 22.89
CA LYS A 2 -10.01 41.43 23.12
C LYS A 2 -10.94 40.47 22.36
N SER A 3 -12.23 40.77 22.35
CA SER A 3 -13.27 40.01 21.64
C SER A 3 -13.18 40.09 20.12
N LEU A 4 -12.64 41.18 19.56
CA LEU A 4 -12.43 41.32 18.11
C LEU A 4 -11.25 40.47 17.63
N ILE A 5 -10.21 40.33 18.45
CA ILE A 5 -9.04 39.49 18.15
C ILE A 5 -9.43 38.01 18.14
N ILE A 6 -10.28 37.58 19.09
CA ILE A 6 -10.78 36.20 19.16
C ILE A 6 -11.67 35.89 17.95
N ALA A 7 -12.57 36.82 17.57
CA ALA A 7 -13.41 36.66 16.39
C ALA A 7 -12.59 36.56 15.09
N ALA A 8 -11.54 37.38 14.96
CA ALA A 8 -10.63 37.30 13.82
C ALA A 8 -9.86 35.96 13.78
N ALA A 9 -9.40 35.46 14.93
CA ALA A 9 -8.70 34.17 15.01
C ALA A 9 -9.60 32.98 14.63
N MET A 10 -10.87 32.97 15.05
CA MET A 10 -11.82 31.90 14.68
C MET A 10 -12.21 31.92 13.19
N SER A 11 -12.24 33.10 12.57
CA SER A 11 -12.52 33.21 11.13
C SER A 11 -11.42 32.64 10.24
N LEU A 12 -10.16 32.64 10.70
CA LEU A 12 -9.01 32.10 9.96
C LEU A 12 -8.99 30.56 9.94
N SER A 13 -9.55 29.90 10.97
CA SER A 13 -9.60 28.42 11.02
C SER A 13 -10.61 27.79 10.07
N LEU A 14 -11.57 28.55 9.52
CA LEU A 14 -12.57 28.02 8.58
C LEU A 14 -11.99 27.80 7.17
N PHE A 15 -10.78 28.25 6.91
CA PHE A 15 -10.10 28.13 5.62
C PHE A 15 -8.93 27.12 5.61
N SER A 16 -8.75 26.31 6.66
CA SER A 16 -7.81 25.19 6.60
C SER A 16 -8.33 24.17 5.60
N GLY A 17 -7.73 24.21 4.41
CA GLY A 17 -8.20 23.56 3.19
C GLY A 17 -8.54 22.09 3.38
N GLN A 18 -9.69 21.71 2.85
CA GLN A 18 -9.98 20.33 2.46
C GLN A 18 -8.86 19.91 1.50
N VAL A 19 -7.89 19.14 1.99
CA VAL A 19 -6.91 18.48 1.11
C VAL A 19 -7.68 17.38 0.38
N LEU A 20 -8.25 17.76 -0.76
CA LEU A 20 -8.90 16.83 -1.68
C LEU A 20 -7.78 16.02 -2.36
N ALA A 21 -7.46 14.87 -1.77
CA ALA A 21 -6.68 13.85 -2.44
C ALA A 21 -7.35 13.56 -3.80
N HIS A 22 -6.60 13.77 -4.87
CA HIS A 22 -7.13 13.88 -6.23
C HIS A 22 -7.65 12.57 -6.80
N ALA A 23 -8.65 12.76 -7.67
CA ALA A 23 -9.18 11.89 -8.73
C ALA A 23 -9.49 10.44 -8.34
N ASP A 24 -10.78 10.11 -8.45
CA ASP A 24 -11.27 8.74 -8.55
C ASP A 24 -10.70 8.13 -9.85
N HIS A 25 -9.46 7.67 -9.76
CA HIS A 25 -8.86 6.79 -10.73
C HIS A 25 -9.53 5.45 -10.48
N GLY A 26 -10.45 5.06 -11.36
CA GLY A 26 -11.18 3.80 -11.24
C GLY A 26 -10.25 2.60 -11.01
N PRO A 27 -10.82 1.40 -10.78
CA PRO A 27 -10.09 0.21 -10.33
C PRO A 27 -8.71 0.03 -10.97
N ILE A 28 -7.70 -0.21 -10.15
CA ILE A 28 -6.37 -0.54 -10.64
C ILE A 28 -6.43 -1.79 -11.52
N THR A 29 -5.55 -1.84 -12.51
CA THR A 29 -5.37 -3.04 -13.33
C THR A 29 -4.59 -4.11 -12.56
N GLN A 30 -4.62 -5.35 -13.05
CA GLN A 30 -3.75 -6.43 -12.54
C GLN A 30 -2.27 -6.02 -12.51
N GLY A 31 -1.78 -5.37 -13.57
CA GLY A 31 -0.40 -4.88 -13.62
C GLY A 31 -0.12 -3.81 -12.55
N GLY A 32 -1.07 -2.90 -12.33
CA GLY A 32 -1.01 -1.92 -11.25
C GLY A 32 -0.96 -2.58 -9.87
N ALA A 33 -1.77 -3.62 -9.64
CA ALA A 33 -1.73 -4.39 -8.40
C ALA A 33 -0.36 -5.07 -8.17
N MET A 34 0.23 -5.64 -9.22
CA MET A 34 1.56 -6.25 -9.16
C MET A 34 2.65 -5.22 -8.82
N GLU A 35 2.60 -4.02 -9.40
CA GLU A 35 3.53 -2.94 -9.06
C GLU A 35 3.35 -2.42 -7.62
N VAL A 36 2.09 -2.27 -7.17
CA VAL A 36 1.77 -1.87 -5.79
C VAL A 36 2.31 -2.90 -4.81
N ALA A 37 2.08 -4.19 -5.07
CA ALA A 37 2.57 -5.28 -4.23
C ALA A 37 4.10 -5.28 -4.13
N ALA A 38 4.80 -5.17 -5.27
CA ALA A 38 6.27 -5.11 -5.28
C ALA A 38 6.79 -3.91 -4.48
N ARG A 39 6.22 -2.72 -4.68
CA ARG A 39 6.62 -1.52 -3.93
C ARG A 39 6.33 -1.64 -2.44
N ALA A 40 5.24 -2.30 -2.05
CA ALA A 40 4.90 -2.53 -0.65
C ALA A 40 5.95 -3.42 0.02
N VAL A 41 6.29 -4.56 -0.59
CA VAL A 41 7.34 -5.47 -0.09
C VAL A 41 8.69 -4.77 0.01
N GLN A 42 9.07 -3.96 -0.99
CA GLN A 42 10.31 -3.17 -0.92
C GLN A 42 10.31 -2.21 0.27
N LYS A 43 9.20 -1.51 0.54
CA LYS A 43 9.07 -0.60 1.68
C LYS A 43 9.13 -1.33 3.01
N MET A 44 8.61 -2.56 3.08
CA MET A 44 8.68 -3.41 4.27
C MET A 44 10.11 -3.83 4.62
N THR A 45 11.10 -3.61 3.74
CA THR A 45 12.52 -3.75 4.13
C THR A 45 13.04 -2.61 5.00
N VAL A 46 12.37 -1.46 4.96
CA VAL A 46 12.79 -0.25 5.69
C VAL A 46 12.17 -0.20 7.08
N ARG A 47 10.93 -0.67 7.24
CA ARG A 47 10.20 -0.69 8.50
C ARG A 47 9.07 -1.71 8.48
N ASP A 48 8.62 -2.08 9.68
CA ASP A 48 7.38 -2.81 9.88
C ASP A 48 6.15 -1.93 9.60
N PHE A 49 5.15 -2.48 8.92
CA PHE A 49 3.87 -1.84 8.61
C PHE A 49 2.68 -2.46 9.39
N GLY A 50 2.95 -3.43 10.28
CA GLY A 50 1.95 -4.08 11.13
C GLY A 50 1.26 -5.29 10.48
N TYR A 51 1.81 -5.82 9.38
CA TYR A 51 1.33 -7.06 8.76
C TYR A 51 1.92 -8.28 9.46
N SER A 52 1.36 -9.47 9.23
CA SER A 52 1.79 -10.72 9.87
C SER A 52 3.24 -11.12 9.55
N THR A 53 3.79 -10.61 8.45
CA THR A 53 5.19 -10.78 8.04
C THR A 53 6.17 -9.89 8.81
N GLY A 54 5.70 -8.83 9.48
CA GLY A 54 6.57 -7.84 10.13
C GLY A 54 7.45 -7.06 9.13
N GLN A 55 8.62 -6.61 9.59
CA GLN A 55 9.66 -6.05 8.72
C GLN A 55 10.38 -7.17 7.95
N LEU A 56 10.53 -7.00 6.64
CA LEU A 56 11.27 -7.93 5.77
C LEU A 56 12.77 -7.62 5.76
N ASP A 57 13.60 -8.62 5.49
CA ASP A 57 15.05 -8.43 5.37
C ASP A 57 15.46 -7.75 4.05
N ALA A 58 16.72 -7.32 3.96
CA ALA A 58 17.26 -6.59 2.81
C ALA A 58 17.23 -7.37 1.48
N GLY A 59 17.09 -8.70 1.51
CA GLY A 59 16.94 -9.54 0.32
C GLY A 59 15.64 -9.29 -0.45
N TRP A 60 14.68 -8.60 0.15
CA TRP A 60 13.42 -8.18 -0.47
C TRP A 60 13.47 -6.78 -1.11
N LYS A 61 14.62 -6.10 -1.06
CA LYS A 61 14.75 -4.69 -1.49
C LYS A 61 14.71 -4.52 -3.01
N ASN A 62 15.22 -5.49 -3.76
CA ASN A 62 15.24 -5.48 -5.22
C ASN A 62 14.27 -6.56 -5.71
N ILE A 63 13.23 -6.16 -6.41
CA ILE A 63 12.19 -7.05 -6.93
C ILE A 63 12.04 -6.75 -8.41
N ASP A 64 12.42 -7.71 -9.25
CA ASP A 64 12.22 -7.68 -10.68
C ASP A 64 10.84 -8.20 -11.07
N GLY A 65 10.31 -7.78 -12.22
CA GLY A 65 9.00 -8.22 -12.69
C GLY A 65 8.84 -9.75 -12.83
N LYS A 66 9.95 -10.49 -13.03
CA LYS A 66 9.94 -11.97 -13.09
C LYS A 66 9.64 -12.65 -11.75
N GLN A 67 9.83 -11.92 -10.65
CA GLN A 67 9.57 -12.40 -9.29
C GLN A 67 8.11 -12.19 -8.88
N VAL A 68 7.35 -11.40 -9.65
CA VAL A 68 6.00 -10.97 -9.30
C VAL A 68 5.01 -11.69 -10.21
N SER A 69 4.00 -12.34 -9.64
CA SER A 69 2.98 -13.05 -10.38
C SER A 69 1.61 -12.89 -9.74
N LEU A 70 0.55 -12.89 -10.54
CA LEU A 70 -0.81 -12.93 -10.01
C LEU A 70 -1.10 -14.34 -9.49
N LYS A 71 -1.53 -14.45 -8.23
CA LYS A 71 -1.98 -15.70 -7.62
C LYS A 71 -3.48 -15.91 -7.76
N GLU A 72 -4.25 -14.87 -7.49
CA GLU A 72 -5.71 -14.87 -7.52
C GLU A 72 -6.22 -13.47 -7.84
N SER A 73 -7.37 -13.37 -8.50
CA SER A 73 -8.11 -12.12 -8.66
C SER A 73 -9.59 -12.38 -8.41
N GLY A 74 -10.24 -11.47 -7.69
CA GLY A 74 -11.67 -11.51 -7.42
C GLY A 74 -12.30 -10.12 -7.47
N PRO A 75 -13.62 -10.02 -7.25
CA PRO A 75 -14.30 -8.74 -7.17
C PRO A 75 -13.64 -7.85 -6.09
N GLY A 76 -13.06 -6.74 -6.51
CA GLY A 76 -12.46 -5.73 -5.63
C GLY A 76 -11.06 -6.04 -5.11
N PHE A 77 -10.40 -7.12 -5.55
CA PHE A 77 -9.03 -7.42 -5.09
C PHE A 77 -8.20 -8.29 -6.05
N TYR A 78 -6.89 -8.24 -5.82
CA TYR A 78 -5.86 -9.10 -6.39
C TYR A 78 -5.01 -9.67 -5.27
N VAL A 79 -4.61 -10.94 -5.38
CA VAL A 79 -3.55 -11.56 -4.56
C VAL A 79 -2.34 -11.75 -5.45
N VAL A 80 -1.24 -11.12 -5.07
CA VAL A 80 0.04 -11.16 -5.79
C VAL A 80 1.03 -12.02 -5.02
N GLU A 81 1.64 -12.98 -5.69
CA GLU A 81 2.74 -13.81 -5.17
C GLU A 81 4.08 -13.19 -5.61
N ILE A 82 4.96 -12.96 -4.64
CA ILE A 82 6.32 -12.44 -4.87
C ILE A 82 7.34 -13.43 -4.33
N THR A 83 8.24 -13.89 -5.20
CA THR A 83 9.31 -14.83 -4.85
C THR A 83 10.64 -14.09 -4.63
N LYS A 84 11.30 -14.33 -3.50
CA LYS A 84 12.58 -13.69 -3.16
C LYS A 84 13.70 -14.14 -4.11
N ALA A 85 14.59 -13.22 -4.46
CA ALA A 85 15.69 -13.53 -5.37
C ALA A 85 16.63 -14.57 -4.76
N GLY A 86 16.96 -15.61 -5.53
CA GLY A 86 17.91 -16.65 -5.12
C GLY A 86 17.38 -17.63 -4.05
N SER A 87 16.07 -17.65 -3.79
CA SER A 87 15.43 -18.61 -2.88
C SER A 87 14.01 -18.93 -3.31
N ASP A 88 13.41 -19.94 -2.69
CA ASP A 88 11.98 -20.28 -2.87
C ASP A 88 11.06 -19.58 -1.84
N GLU A 89 11.60 -18.63 -1.07
CA GLU A 89 10.82 -17.86 -0.09
C GLU A 89 9.81 -16.96 -0.81
N LYS A 90 8.57 -16.95 -0.30
CA LYS A 90 7.46 -16.22 -0.90
C LYS A 90 6.79 -15.28 0.10
N VAL A 91 6.26 -14.19 -0.45
CA VAL A 91 5.32 -13.29 0.23
C VAL A 91 4.11 -13.11 -0.68
N TYR A 92 2.93 -13.16 -0.08
CA TYR A 92 1.66 -12.95 -0.73
C TYR A 92 1.08 -11.61 -0.27
N VAL A 93 0.61 -10.81 -1.23
CA VAL A 93 0.09 -9.47 -0.98
C VAL A 93 -1.32 -9.37 -1.51
N LYS A 94 -2.28 -9.03 -0.67
CA LYS A 94 -3.64 -8.70 -1.10
C LYS A 94 -3.77 -7.20 -1.34
N VAL A 95 -3.99 -6.85 -2.60
CA VAL A 95 -4.17 -5.48 -3.06
C VAL A 95 -5.64 -5.29 -3.42
N LEU A 96 -6.27 -4.30 -2.83
CA LEU A 96 -7.64 -3.90 -3.18
C LEU A 96 -7.64 -3.15 -4.52
N ASP A 97 -8.77 -3.14 -5.20
CA ASP A 97 -8.95 -2.44 -6.48
C ASP A 97 -8.68 -0.93 -6.42
N ASN A 98 -8.72 -0.32 -5.24
CA ASN A 98 -8.32 1.07 -5.01
C ASN A 98 -6.81 1.28 -4.77
N GLY A 99 -5.99 0.23 -4.86
CA GLY A 99 -4.53 0.29 -4.63
C GLY A 99 -4.09 0.14 -3.17
N ALA A 100 -5.01 -0.04 -2.22
CA ALA A 100 -4.65 -0.28 -0.83
C ALA A 100 -4.12 -1.71 -0.64
N VAL A 101 -3.09 -1.87 0.19
CA VAL A 101 -2.58 -3.18 0.61
C VAL A 101 -3.29 -3.60 1.89
N ALA A 102 -4.17 -4.59 1.77
CA ALA A 102 -4.98 -5.09 2.87
C ALA A 102 -4.20 -6.09 3.75
N GLU A 103 -3.35 -6.92 3.13
CA GLU A 103 -2.64 -7.98 3.85
C GLU A 103 -1.33 -8.37 3.15
N VAL A 104 -0.33 -8.75 3.96
CA VAL A 104 0.96 -9.28 3.51
C VAL A 104 1.35 -10.47 4.40
N SER A 105 1.43 -11.67 3.82
CA SER A 105 1.65 -12.94 4.55
C SER A 105 2.70 -13.82 3.85
N HIS A 106 3.44 -14.64 4.61
CA HIS A 106 4.27 -15.72 4.04
C HIS A 106 3.45 -16.97 3.65
N THR A 107 2.20 -17.04 4.09
CA THR A 107 1.30 -18.18 3.90
C THR A 107 0.05 -17.74 3.15
N TYR A 108 -0.42 -18.58 2.23
CA TYR A 108 -1.68 -18.42 1.49
C TYR A 108 -2.39 -19.79 1.42
N PRO A 109 -3.73 -19.87 1.49
CA PRO A 109 -4.72 -18.78 1.50
C PRO A 109 -4.86 -18.05 2.85
N PHE A 110 -5.46 -16.86 2.80
CA PHE A 110 -5.87 -16.02 3.92
C PHE A 110 -7.13 -15.22 3.58
#